data_AF-A0A1I8HEH3-F1
#
_entry.id   AF-A0A1I8HEH3-F1
#
_cell.length_a   1.000
_cell.length_b   1.000
_cell.length_c   1.000
_cell.angle_alpha   90.00
_cell.angle_beta   90.00
_cell.angle_gamma   90.00
#
_symmetry.space_group_name_H-M   'P 1'
#
loop_
_entity.id
_entity.type
_entity.pdbx_description
1 polymer ?
#
loop_
_entity_poly.entity_id
_entity_poly.type
_entity_poly.pdbx_seq_one_letter_code
_entity_poly.pdbx_strand_id
1 'polypeptide(L)'
;EAFVLRLYREANPTGFIKAITDRAQGLTRGGFGIERILRTLFVPGLFLLPRFHESVAACMDACPPQVEEVRVNLTEPMLRCQSALVDLLKACMQELARSAPVLDANELTVENALTRGFDQLLRSYTDPVWHRMSYRSRQLVADIRTLRRFLLALTQ
;
A
#
# COMPACT_ATOMS: atom_id res chain seq x y z
N GLU A 1 -1.03 14.68 12.85
CA GLU A 1 0.29 15.33 12.96
C GLU A 1 0.29 16.84 12.68
N ALA A 2 -0.56 17.36 11.79
CA ALA A 2 -0.61 18.80 11.46
C ALA A 2 -0.79 19.76 12.66
N PHE A 3 -1.43 19.32 13.74
CA PHE A 3 -1.70 20.15 14.93
C PHE A 3 -0.42 20.51 15.70
N VAL A 4 0.44 19.53 15.98
CA VAL A 4 1.68 19.73 16.74
C VAL A 4 2.62 20.67 15.98
N LEU A 5 2.70 20.53 14.66
CA LEU A 5 3.55 21.37 13.82
C LEU A 5 3.05 22.83 13.77
N ARG A 6 1.73 23.05 13.81
CA ARG A 6 1.16 24.40 13.92
C ARG A 6 1.52 25.06 15.24
N LEU A 7 1.33 24.37 16.36
CA LEU A 7 1.73 24.86 17.69
C LEU A 7 3.23 25.17 17.77
N TYR A 8 4.07 24.29 17.23
CA TYR A 8 5.51 24.52 17.19
C TYR A 8 5.85 25.81 16.42
N ARG A 9 5.21 26.04 15.26
CA ARG A 9 5.46 27.19 14.40
C ARG A 9 4.96 28.50 15.01
N GLU A 10 3.85 28.47 15.74
CA GLU A 10 3.33 29.62 16.50
C GLU A 10 4.31 30.06 17.59
N ALA A 11 4.88 29.10 18.33
CA ALA A 11 5.83 29.40 19.39
C ALA A 11 7.26 29.71 18.88
N ASN A 12 7.65 29.16 17.72
CA ASN A 12 9.02 29.25 17.19
C ASN A 12 9.00 29.65 15.69
N PRO A 13 8.86 30.95 15.37
CA PRO A 13 8.78 31.41 13.98
C PRO A 13 10.07 31.16 13.19
N THR A 14 11.23 31.15 13.85
CA THR A 14 12.55 30.92 13.22
C THR A 14 13.02 29.46 13.29
N GLY A 15 12.25 28.56 13.92
CA GLY A 15 12.59 27.15 14.06
C GLY A 15 12.62 26.41 12.72
N PHE A 16 13.57 25.48 12.53
CA PHE A 16 13.64 24.67 11.32
C PHE A 16 12.89 23.35 11.50
N ILE A 17 12.33 22.83 10.40
CA ILE A 17 11.65 21.53 10.35
C ILE A 17 12.33 20.69 9.26
N LYS A 18 12.68 19.45 9.58
CA LYS A 18 13.14 18.45 8.61
C LYS A 18 12.20 17.25 8.66
N ALA A 19 11.74 16.82 7.50
CA ALA A 19 10.91 15.63 7.36
C ALA A 19 11.66 14.61 6.51
N ILE A 20 11.90 13.43 7.09
CA ILE A 20 12.59 12.32 6.42
C ILE A 20 11.59 11.16 6.34
N THR A 21 11.48 10.56 5.17
CA THR A 21 10.61 9.41 4.94
C THR A 21 11.25 8.46 3.94
N ASP A 22 11.11 7.17 4.20
CA ASP A 22 11.49 6.06 3.32
C ASP A 22 10.29 5.51 2.53
N ARG A 23 9.06 5.94 2.86
CA ARG A 23 7.82 5.46 2.25
C ARG A 23 7.34 6.36 1.12
N ALA A 24 8.01 6.28 -0.04
CA ALA A 24 7.66 7.05 -1.24
C ALA A 24 6.20 6.83 -1.70
N GLN A 25 5.68 5.61 -1.60
CA GLN A 25 4.29 5.29 -1.98
C GLN A 25 3.24 6.03 -1.15
N GLY A 26 3.57 6.44 0.08
CA GLY A 26 2.68 7.24 0.92
C GLY A 26 2.50 8.67 0.43
N LEU A 27 3.49 9.20 -0.32
CA LEU A 27 3.48 10.57 -0.85
C LEU A 27 2.60 10.75 -2.09
N THR A 28 2.29 9.65 -2.79
CA THR A 28 1.50 9.65 -4.02
C THR A 28 0.05 9.21 -3.82
N ARG A 29 -0.30 8.69 -2.63
CA ARG A 29 -1.65 8.17 -2.32
C ARG A 29 -2.65 9.29 -2.00
N GLY A 30 -3.85 9.18 -2.58
CA GLY A 30 -5.06 9.85 -2.09
C GLY A 30 -5.42 11.20 -2.70
N GLY A 31 -5.09 11.46 -3.96
CA GLY A 31 -5.56 12.65 -4.72
C GLY A 31 -5.05 14.01 -4.23
N PHE A 32 -4.48 14.06 -3.03
CA PHE A 32 -3.83 15.23 -2.48
C PHE A 32 -2.34 15.16 -2.80
N GLY A 33 -1.88 16.03 -3.69
CA GLY A 33 -0.49 16.06 -4.13
C GLY A 33 0.52 16.31 -3.01
N ILE A 34 1.78 15.99 -3.30
CA ILE A 34 2.95 16.22 -2.44
C ILE A 34 2.97 17.66 -1.89
N GLU A 35 2.49 18.62 -2.67
CA GLU A 35 2.33 20.02 -2.25
C GLU A 35 1.53 20.18 -0.95
N ARG A 36 0.42 19.45 -0.77
CA ARG A 36 -0.38 19.52 0.47
C ARG A 36 0.43 19.03 1.66
N ILE A 37 1.25 17.99 1.46
CA ILE A 37 2.13 17.44 2.49
C ILE A 37 3.18 18.49 2.87
N LEU A 38 3.87 19.09 1.88
CA LEU A 38 4.87 20.13 2.11
C LEU A 38 4.30 21.35 2.85
N ARG A 39 3.10 21.81 2.43
CA ARG A 39 2.37 22.90 3.10
C ARG A 39 2.01 22.55 4.55
N THR A 40 1.56 21.31 4.79
CA THR A 40 1.22 20.84 6.15
C THR A 40 2.45 20.74 7.05
N LEU A 41 3.60 20.42 6.47
CA LEU A 41 4.88 20.29 7.16
C LEU A 41 5.64 21.63 7.28
N PHE A 42 5.16 22.71 6.66
CA PHE A 42 5.82 24.01 6.59
C PHE A 42 7.27 23.93 6.06
N VAL A 43 7.49 23.11 5.02
CA VAL A 43 8.80 22.96 4.36
C VAL A 43 8.72 23.44 2.91
N PRO A 44 9.66 24.28 2.45
CA PRO A 44 9.61 24.86 1.09
C PRO A 44 10.18 23.93 0.01
N GLY A 45 11.05 22.98 0.40
CA GLY A 45 11.80 22.15 -0.53
C GLY A 45 11.53 20.66 -0.33
N LEU A 46 11.64 19.92 -1.44
CA LEU A 46 11.58 18.47 -1.48
C LEU A 46 12.88 17.94 -2.11
N PHE A 47 13.55 17.04 -1.42
CA PHE A 47 14.69 16.30 -1.97
C PHE A 47 14.28 14.86 -2.22
N LEU A 48 14.41 14.40 -3.45
CA LEU A 48 14.16 13.01 -3.84
C LEU A 48 15.50 12.32 -4.10
N LEU A 49 15.78 11.27 -3.35
CA LEU A 49 17.01 10.47 -3.48
C LEU A 49 16.66 9.01 -3.83
N PRO A 50 16.20 8.74 -5.06
CA PRO A 50 15.96 7.37 -5.50
C PRO A 50 17.27 6.59 -5.67
N ARG A 51 17.20 5.26 -5.68
CA ARG A 51 18.39 4.40 -5.85
C ARG A 51 19.10 4.57 -7.20
N PHE A 52 18.37 5.03 -8.22
CA PHE A 52 18.93 5.31 -9.54
C PHE A 52 19.54 6.72 -9.66
N HIS A 53 19.53 7.52 -8.58
CA HIS A 53 20.21 8.82 -8.57
C HIS A 53 21.71 8.61 -8.75
N GLU A 54 22.36 9.39 -9.62
CA GLU A 54 23.75 9.20 -10.05
C GLU A 54 24.72 8.98 -8.87
N SER A 55 24.67 9.85 -7.86
CA SER A 55 25.53 9.74 -6.68
C SER A 55 25.27 8.50 -5.82
N VAL A 56 24.03 8.02 -5.79
CA VAL A 56 23.62 6.83 -5.03
C VAL A 56 24.03 5.58 -5.79
N ALA A 57 23.76 5.53 -7.09
CA ALA A 57 24.18 4.43 -7.97
C ALA A 57 25.70 4.26 -7.93
N ALA A 58 26.46 5.34 -8.13
CA ALA A 58 27.93 5.29 -8.06
C ALA A 58 28.46 4.77 -6.71
N CYS A 59 27.78 5.09 -5.60
CA CYS A 59 28.12 4.57 -4.28
C CYS A 59 27.79 3.08 -4.13
N MET A 60 26.64 2.64 -4.65
CA MET A 60 26.21 1.24 -4.59
C MET A 60 27.01 0.33 -5.54
N ASP A 61 27.41 0.83 -6.70
CA ASP A 61 28.17 0.12 -7.72
C ASP A 61 29.65 -0.06 -7.35
N ALA A 62 30.15 0.70 -6.37
CA ALA A 62 31.52 0.57 -5.88
C ALA A 62 31.80 -0.78 -5.20
N CYS A 63 30.77 -1.41 -4.62
CA CYS A 63 30.88 -2.71 -3.98
C CYS A 63 29.55 -3.49 -4.11
N PRO A 64 29.27 -4.09 -5.27
CA PRO A 64 28.03 -4.82 -5.48
C PRO A 64 28.05 -6.13 -4.69
N PRO A 65 26.94 -6.52 -4.04
CA PRO A 65 26.84 -7.83 -3.40
C PRO A 65 26.81 -8.94 -4.45
N GLN A 66 27.45 -10.08 -4.16
CA GLN A 66 27.26 -11.30 -4.95
C GLN A 66 25.86 -11.85 -4.67
N VAL A 67 25.05 -11.99 -5.72
CA VAL A 67 23.68 -12.51 -5.64
C VAL A 67 23.56 -13.75 -6.50
N GLU A 68 23.10 -14.85 -5.90
CA GLU A 68 22.76 -16.09 -6.60
C GLU A 68 21.24 -16.28 -6.58
N GLU A 69 20.60 -16.22 -7.75
CA GLU A 69 19.15 -16.41 -7.88
C GLU A 69 18.82 -17.91 -8.01
N VAL A 70 18.27 -18.50 -6.95
CA VAL A 70 17.78 -19.87 -6.97
C VAL A 70 16.27 -19.88 -7.19
N ARG A 71 15.84 -20.42 -8.32
CA ARG A 71 14.42 -20.58 -8.64
C ARG A 71 13.90 -21.90 -8.11
N VAL A 72 12.96 -21.82 -7.16
CA VAL A 72 12.25 -22.99 -6.63
C VAL A 72 10.85 -22.99 -7.23
N ASN A 73 10.53 -24.03 -8.01
CA ASN A 73 9.21 -24.18 -8.60
C ASN A 73 8.21 -24.69 -7.57
N LEU A 74 6.97 -24.20 -7.64
CA LEU A 74 5.86 -24.76 -6.88
C LEU A 74 5.58 -26.19 -7.33
N THR A 75 5.21 -27.05 -6.39
CA THR A 75 4.74 -28.41 -6.72
C THR A 75 3.35 -28.36 -7.36
N GLU A 76 2.97 -29.41 -8.08
CA GLU A 76 1.66 -29.50 -8.74
C GLU A 76 0.47 -29.29 -7.76
N PRO A 77 0.45 -29.87 -6.54
CA PRO A 77 -0.60 -29.57 -5.57
C PRO A 77 -0.62 -28.09 -5.14
N MET A 78 0.55 -27.47 -4.96
CA MET A 78 0.64 -26.06 -4.59
C MET A 78 0.09 -25.15 -5.69
N LEU A 79 0.39 -25.44 -6.96
CA LEU A 79 -0.13 -24.70 -8.10
C LEU A 79 -1.67 -24.78 -8.14
N ARG A 80 -2.23 -25.97 -7.97
CA ARG A 80 -3.69 -26.17 -7.90
C ARG A 80 -4.33 -25.38 -6.76
N CYS A 81 -3.72 -25.40 -5.57
CA CYS A 81 -4.17 -24.61 -4.43
C CYS A 81 -4.09 -23.10 -4.71
N GLN A 82 -3.00 -22.64 -5.32
CA GLN A 82 -2.82 -21.23 -5.68
C GLN A 82 -3.92 -20.76 -6.65
N SER A 83 -4.17 -21.50 -7.73
CA SER A 83 -5.22 -21.17 -8.70
C SER A 83 -6.59 -21.10 -8.02
N ALA A 84 -6.94 -22.08 -7.20
CA ALA A 84 -8.21 -22.08 -6.48
C ALA A 84 -8.35 -20.87 -5.52
N LEU A 85 -7.28 -20.51 -4.80
CA LEU A 85 -7.28 -19.34 -3.91
C LEU A 85 -7.46 -18.03 -4.68
N VAL A 86 -6.81 -17.89 -5.84
CA VAL A 86 -6.95 -16.71 -6.70
C VAL A 86 -8.36 -16.59 -7.25
N ASP A 87 -8.97 -17.70 -7.67
CA ASP A 87 -10.35 -17.73 -8.17
C ASP A 87 -11.36 -17.35 -7.06
N LEU A 88 -11.19 -17.89 -5.85
CA LEU A 88 -12.00 -17.52 -4.68
C LEU A 88 -11.85 -16.03 -4.34
N LEU A 89 -10.62 -15.52 -4.34
CA LEU A 89 -10.33 -14.12 -4.06
C LEU A 89 -11.02 -13.21 -5.08
N LYS A 90 -10.94 -13.55 -6.37
CA LYS A 90 -11.62 -12.82 -7.46
C LYS A 90 -13.14 -12.84 -7.29
N ALA A 91 -13.72 -13.98 -6.95
CA ALA A 91 -15.15 -14.11 -6.73
C ALA A 91 -15.62 -13.24 -5.54
N CYS A 92 -14.91 -13.28 -4.41
CA CYS A 92 -15.22 -12.45 -3.24
C CYS A 92 -15.13 -10.94 -3.56
N MET A 93 -14.12 -10.52 -4.33
CA MET A 93 -13.94 -9.12 -4.71
C MET A 93 -15.03 -8.63 -5.67
N GLN A 94 -15.42 -9.45 -6.65
CA GLN A 94 -16.54 -9.13 -7.54
C GLN A 94 -17.87 -9.01 -6.79
N GLU A 95 -18.12 -9.92 -5.84
CA GLU A 95 -19.34 -9.87 -5.03
C GLU A 95 -19.34 -8.63 -4.10
N LEU A 96 -18.19 -8.31 -3.51
CA LEU A 96 -18.03 -7.12 -2.70
C LEU A 96 -18.31 -5.85 -3.52
N ALA A 97 -17.73 -5.75 -4.72
CA ALA A 97 -17.95 -4.63 -5.64
C ALA A 97 -19.43 -4.46 -6.02
N ARG A 98 -20.17 -5.56 -6.28
CA ARG A 98 -21.62 -5.51 -6.53
C ARG A 98 -22.41 -5.00 -5.32
N SER A 99 -22.02 -5.40 -4.12
CA SER A 99 -22.72 -5.02 -2.88
C SER A 99 -22.42 -3.59 -2.42
N ALA A 100 -21.33 -3.00 -2.89
CA ALA A 100 -20.85 -1.70 -2.48
C ALA A 100 -20.40 -0.87 -3.70
N PRO A 101 -21.34 -0.24 -4.43
CA PRO A 101 -21.02 0.53 -5.64
C PRO A 101 -20.19 1.80 -5.39
N VAL A 102 -19.94 2.14 -4.12
CA VAL A 102 -19.00 3.21 -3.70
C VAL A 102 -17.55 2.78 -3.87
N LEU A 103 -17.27 1.47 -3.93
CA LEU A 103 -15.95 0.93 -4.20
C LEU A 103 -15.66 1.09 -5.70
N ASP A 104 -14.61 1.83 -6.06
CA ASP A 104 -14.18 1.88 -7.46
C ASP A 104 -13.73 0.48 -7.90
N ALA A 105 -14.47 -0.11 -8.84
CA ALA A 105 -14.22 -1.44 -9.36
C ALA A 105 -12.83 -1.55 -10.01
N ASN A 106 -12.25 -0.43 -10.46
CA ASN A 106 -10.92 -0.40 -11.08
C ASN A 106 -9.79 -0.69 -10.09
N GLU A 107 -10.01 -0.47 -8.79
CA GLU A 107 -8.99 -0.73 -7.77
C GLU A 107 -9.08 -2.14 -7.17
N LEU A 108 -10.24 -2.80 -7.31
CA LEU A 108 -10.48 -4.17 -6.88
C LEU A 108 -10.00 -5.18 -7.93
N THR A 109 -8.70 -5.16 -8.24
CA THR A 109 -8.04 -6.13 -9.13
C THR A 109 -7.25 -7.17 -8.35
N VAL A 110 -7.05 -8.36 -8.95
CA VAL A 110 -6.23 -9.42 -8.36
C VAL A 110 -4.80 -8.92 -8.12
N GLU A 111 -4.22 -8.18 -9.07
CA GLU A 111 -2.88 -7.59 -8.95
C GLU A 111 -2.75 -6.69 -7.72
N ASN A 112 -3.71 -5.79 -7.52
CA ASN A 112 -3.75 -4.94 -6.34
C ASN A 112 -3.91 -5.77 -5.07
N ALA A 113 -4.73 -6.82 -5.09
CA ALA A 113 -4.92 -7.72 -3.96
C ALA A 113 -3.63 -8.45 -3.54
N LEU A 114 -2.70 -8.71 -4.46
CA LEU A 114 -1.40 -9.30 -4.14
C LEU A 114 -0.43 -8.32 -3.47
N THR A 115 -0.69 -7.01 -3.56
CA THR A 115 0.18 -6.01 -2.94
C THR A 115 0.02 -5.98 -1.42
N ARG A 116 1.11 -5.67 -0.70
CA ARG A 116 1.08 -5.49 0.77
C ARG A 116 0.16 -4.35 1.22
N GLY A 117 -0.04 -3.34 0.36
CA GLY A 117 -0.83 -2.15 0.65
C GLY A 117 -2.34 -2.31 0.49
N PHE A 118 -2.82 -3.47 0.02
CA PHE A 118 -4.23 -3.68 -0.30
C PHE A 118 -5.17 -3.63 0.92
N ASP A 119 -4.76 -4.13 2.09
CA ASP A 119 -5.61 -4.05 3.29
C ASP A 119 -5.91 -2.60 3.68
N GLN A 120 -4.91 -1.73 3.52
CA GLN A 120 -5.06 -0.30 3.79
C GLN A 120 -5.95 0.37 2.72
N LEU A 121 -5.80 -0.03 1.46
CA LEU A 121 -6.64 0.42 0.37
C LEU A 121 -8.10 0.05 0.63
N LEU A 122 -8.36 -1.23 0.89
CA LEU A 122 -9.70 -1.74 1.18
C LEU A 122 -10.33 -1.00 2.36
N ARG A 123 -9.58 -0.78 3.45
CA ARG A 123 -10.03 0.03 4.60
C ARG A 123 -10.38 1.47 4.23
N SER A 124 -9.59 2.14 3.41
CA SER A 124 -9.87 3.52 3.02
C SER A 124 -11.23 3.70 2.33
N TYR A 125 -11.70 2.66 1.65
CA TYR A 125 -13.04 2.65 1.06
C TYR A 125 -14.12 2.11 1.99
N THR A 126 -13.81 1.07 2.79
CA THR A 126 -14.81 0.40 3.62
C THR A 126 -15.09 1.16 4.92
N ASP A 127 -14.09 1.78 5.54
CA ASP A 127 -14.22 2.44 6.85
C ASP A 127 -15.28 3.55 6.87
N PRO A 128 -15.35 4.45 5.85
CA PRO A 128 -16.38 5.51 5.80
C PRO A 128 -17.81 4.98 5.77
N VAL A 129 -18.03 3.80 5.16
CA VAL A 129 -19.36 3.21 4.96
C VAL A 129 -19.60 1.97 5.83
N TRP A 130 -18.66 1.59 6.69
CA TRP A 130 -18.65 0.31 7.42
C TRP A 130 -19.95 0.05 8.18
N HIS A 131 -20.48 1.09 8.83
CA HIS A 131 -21.72 1.05 9.60
C HIS A 131 -22.97 0.78 8.76
N ARG A 132 -22.93 1.09 7.45
CA ARG A 132 -24.03 0.86 6.49
C ARG A 132 -23.87 -0.46 5.74
N MET A 133 -22.72 -1.13 5.86
CA MET A 133 -22.47 -2.37 5.15
C MET A 133 -23.28 -3.53 5.75
N SER A 134 -23.85 -4.34 4.87
CA SER A 134 -24.50 -5.59 5.25
C SER A 134 -23.52 -6.50 6.01
N TYR A 135 -24.07 -7.43 6.81
CA TYR A 135 -23.26 -8.46 7.46
C TYR A 135 -22.43 -9.26 6.43
N ARG A 136 -23.07 -9.63 5.32
CA ARG A 136 -22.44 -10.37 4.21
C ARG A 136 -21.24 -9.62 3.62
N SER A 137 -21.36 -8.32 3.36
CA SER A 137 -20.25 -7.52 2.81
C SER A 137 -19.08 -7.40 3.80
N ARG A 138 -19.36 -7.28 5.11
CA ARG A 138 -18.33 -7.29 6.15
C ARG A 138 -17.62 -8.64 6.26
N GLN A 139 -18.36 -9.73 6.08
CA GLN A 139 -17.81 -11.08 6.01
C GLN A 139 -16.89 -11.24 4.78
N LEU A 140 -17.31 -10.79 3.60
CA LEU A 140 -16.46 -10.81 2.39
C LEU A 140 -15.13 -10.08 2.59
N VAL A 141 -15.13 -8.92 3.27
CA VAL A 141 -13.89 -8.20 3.62
C VAL A 141 -12.97 -9.04 4.52
N ALA A 142 -13.53 -9.80 5.46
CA ALA A 142 -12.77 -10.72 6.29
C ALA A 142 -12.23 -11.92 5.49
N ASP A 143 -13.05 -12.50 4.62
CA ASP A 143 -12.69 -13.64 3.78
C ASP A 143 -11.56 -13.28 2.81
N ILE A 144 -11.64 -12.12 2.14
CA ILE A 144 -10.58 -11.58 1.28
C ILE A 144 -9.25 -11.50 2.06
N ARG A 145 -9.27 -11.03 3.31
CA ARG A 145 -8.07 -10.96 4.15
C ARG A 145 -7.50 -12.35 4.45
N THR A 146 -8.35 -13.31 4.75
CA THR A 146 -7.95 -14.69 5.05
C THR A 146 -7.37 -15.39 3.82
N LEU A 147 -8.03 -15.29 2.66
CA LEU A 147 -7.56 -15.85 1.39
C LEU A 147 -6.19 -15.29 1.00
N ARG A 148 -5.97 -13.99 1.17
CA ARG A 148 -4.66 -13.36 0.93
C ARG A 148 -3.57 -13.90 1.85
N ARG A 149 -3.88 -14.19 3.12
CA ARG A 149 -2.92 -14.81 4.05
C ARG A 149 -2.55 -16.22 3.63
N PHE A 150 -3.54 -17.03 3.21
CA PHE A 150 -3.26 -18.37 2.69
C PHE A 150 -2.42 -18.35 1.43
N LEU A 151 -2.71 -17.43 0.51
CA LEU A 151 -1.92 -17.27 -0.71
C LEU A 151 -0.47 -16.89 -0.38
N LEU A 152 -0.27 -15.94 0.54
CA LEU A 152 1.06 -15.53 0.97
C LEU A 152 1.85 -16.70 1.57
N ALA A 153 1.22 -17.49 2.43
CA ALA A 153 1.82 -18.65 3.07
C ALA A 153 2.18 -19.79 2.11
N LEU A 154 1.57 -19.84 0.92
CA LEU A 154 1.89 -20.85 -0.10
C LEU A 154 3.06 -20.40 -1.00
N THR A 155 3.27 -19.08 -1.13
CA THR A 155 4.29 -18.48 -2.00
C THR A 155 5.58 -18.06 -1.28
N GLN A 156 5.59 -18.03 0.06
CA GLN A 156 6.74 -17.70 0.90
C GLN A 156 7.26 -18.96 1.60
#